data_AF-A0A3C1G5U4-F1
#
_entry.id   AF-A0A3C1G5U4-F1
#
_cell.length_a   1.000
_cell.length_b   1.000
_cell.length_c   1.000
_cell.angle_alpha   90.00
_cell.angle_beta   90.00
_cell.angle_gamma   90.00
#
_symmetry.space_group_name_H-M   'P 1'
#
loop_
_entity.id
_entity.type
_entity.pdbx_description
1 polymer ?
#
loop_
_entity_poly.entity_id
_entity_poly.type
_entity_poly.pdbx_seq_one_letter_code
_entity_poly.pdbx_strand_id
1 'polypeptide(L)' 'MASLKDKINEIEREEIFHALKACNWVMAKAARKLGITERVIAYKIKKYGIKREASDGNAVQTH' A
#
# COMPACT_ATOMS: atom_id res chain seq x y z
N MET A 1 17.63 -15.96 5.47
CA MET A 1 16.28 -16.42 5.04
C MET A 1 15.24 -15.50 5.64
N ALA A 2 14.33 -14.95 4.85
CA ALA A 2 13.22 -14.15 5.37
C ALA A 2 12.25 -15.03 6.17
N SER A 3 11.81 -14.55 7.33
CA SER A 3 10.88 -15.29 8.18
C SER A 3 9.47 -15.31 7.56
N LEU A 4 8.61 -16.24 8.00
CA LEU A 4 7.20 -16.24 7.60
C LEU A 4 6.53 -14.88 7.92
N LYS A 5 6.93 -14.27 9.04
CA LYS A 5 6.43 -12.96 9.48
C LYS A 5 6.77 -11.86 8.47
N ASP A 6 7.97 -11.89 7.90
CA ASP A 6 8.41 -10.90 6.91
C ASP A 6 7.60 -11.03 5.62
N LYS A 7 7.39 -12.27 5.14
CA LYS A 7 6.57 -12.54 3.94
C LYS A 7 5.13 -12.07 4.10
N ILE A 8 4.52 -12.30 5.27
CA ILE A 8 3.16 -11.83 5.56
C ILE A 8 3.10 -10.29 5.57
N ASN A 9 4.10 -9.62 6.16
CA ASN A 9 4.15 -8.16 6.16
C ASN A 9 4.27 -7.60 4.74
N GLU A 10 5.04 -8.26 3.87
CA GLU A 10 5.23 -7.84 2.48
C GLU A 10 3.94 -7.99 1.66
N ILE A 11 3.29 -9.15 1.72
CA ILE A 11 1.99 -9.37 1.08
C ILE A 11 0.94 -8.38 1.59
N GLU A 12 0.87 -8.15 2.91
CA GLU A 12 -0.07 -7.19 3.49
C GLU A 12 0.22 -5.76 3.01
N ARG A 13 1.49 -5.36 2.90
CA ARG A 13 1.88 -4.05 2.36
C ARG A 13 1.46 -3.88 0.91
N GLU A 14 1.71 -4.90 0.08
CA GLU A 14 1.38 -4.89 -1.35
C GLU A 14 -0.13 -4.78 -1.57
N GLU A 15 -0.92 -5.60 -0.89
CA GLU A 15 -2.39 -5.55 -1.00
C GLU A 15 -2.96 -4.19 -0.59
N ILE A 16 -2.42 -3.57 0.46
CA ILE A 16 -2.82 -2.21 0.88
C ILE A 16 -2.45 -1.19 -0.20
N PHE A 17 -1.25 -1.27 -0.77
CA PHE A 17 -0.82 -0.36 -1.84
C PHE A 17 -1.69 -0.51 -3.09
N HIS A 18 -1.97 -1.73 -3.53
CA HIS A 18 -2.82 -2.01 -4.69
C HIS A 18 -4.26 -1.53 -4.46
N ALA A 19 -4.83 -1.75 -3.28
CA ALA A 19 -6.16 -1.26 -2.94
C ALA A 19 -6.21 0.27 -2.93
N LEU A 20 -5.19 0.95 -2.38
CA LEU A 20 -5.09 2.41 -2.43
C LEU A 20 -5.01 2.90 -3.87
N LYS A 21 -4.15 2.32 -4.71
CA LYS A 21 -4.01 2.69 -6.13
C LYS A 21 -5.33 2.51 -6.90
N ALA A 22 -6.00 1.36 -6.72
CA ALA A 22 -7.28 1.05 -7.36
C ALA A 22 -8.44 1.95 -6.90
N CYS A 23 -8.33 2.54 -5.71
CA CYS A 23 -9.34 3.43 -5.13
C CYS A 23 -8.94 4.91 -5.20
N ASN A 24 -8.03 5.30 -6.11
CA ASN A 24 -7.54 6.68 -6.25
C ASN A 24 -7.06 7.29 -4.93
N TRP A 25 -6.41 6.48 -4.09
CA TRP A 25 -5.88 6.85 -2.78
C TRP A 25 -6.96 7.27 -1.75
N VAL A 26 -8.23 6.92 -1.98
CA VAL A 26 -9.30 7.13 -1.00
C VAL A 26 -9.28 6.01 0.05
N MET A 27 -8.77 6.31 1.25
CA MET A 27 -8.58 5.33 2.34
C MET A 27 -9.86 4.58 2.70
N ALA A 28 -10.98 5.28 2.88
CA ALA A 28 -12.27 4.65 3.18
C ALA A 28 -12.71 3.63 2.10
N LYS A 29 -12.44 3.89 0.81
CA LYS A 29 -12.76 2.96 -0.28
C LYS A 29 -11.83 1.75 -0.28
N ALA A 30 -10.52 1.98 -0.09
CA ALA A 30 -9.53 0.91 -0.01
C ALA A 30 -9.78 -0.01 1.20
N ALA A 31 -10.12 0.56 2.37
CA ALA A 31 -10.47 -0.19 3.57
C ALA A 31 -11.69 -1.10 3.32
N ARG A 32 -12.76 -0.56 2.73
CA ARG A 32 -13.95 -1.35 2.35
C ARG A 32 -13.61 -2.46 1.36
N LYS A 33 -12.75 -2.17 0.36
CA LYS A 33 -12.30 -3.17 -0.62
C LYS A 33 -11.53 -4.32 0.04
N LEU A 34 -10.74 -4.03 1.07
CA LEU A 34 -9.95 -5.00 1.83
C LEU A 34 -10.74 -5.66 2.99
N GLY A 35 -12.01 -5.30 3.20
CA GLY A 35 -12.81 -5.85 4.29
C GLY A 35 -12.37 -5.43 5.69
N ILE A 36 -11.68 -4.29 5.82
CA ILE A 36 -11.19 -3.75 7.09
C ILE A 36 -11.75 -2.35 7.36
N THR A 37 -11.56 -1.86 8.58
CA THR A 37 -11.95 -0.49 8.94
C THR A 37 -10.92 0.52 8.47
N GLU A 38 -11.36 1.77 8.28
CA GLU A 38 -10.48 2.88 7.92
C GLU A 38 -9.39 3.13 8.97
N ARG A 39 -9.68 2.89 10.26
CA ARG A 39 -8.68 2.96 11.34
C ARG A 39 -7.56 1.93 11.15
N VAL A 40 -7.90 0.71 10.75
CA VAL A 40 -6.92 -0.36 10.54
C VAL A 40 -6.04 -0.04 9.34
N ILE A 41 -6.61 0.37 8.20
CA ILE A 41 -5.80 0.72 7.03
C ILE A 41 -4.87 1.91 7.33
N ALA A 42 -5.36 2.93 8.04
CA ALA A 42 -4.55 4.08 8.42
C ALA A 42 -3.35 3.70 9.30
N TYR A 43 -3.55 2.79 10.26
CA TYR A 43 -2.47 2.25 11.07
C TYR A 43 -1.45 1.48 10.22
N LYS A 44 -1.91 0.62 9.31
CA LYS A 44 -1.04 -0.21 8.46
C LYS A 44 -0.26 0.62 7.44
N ILE A 45 -0.87 1.65 6.85
CA ILE A 45 -0.18 2.63 5.99
C ILE A 45 0.99 3.26 6.73
N LYS A 46 0.78 3.71 7.97
CA LYS A 46 1.85 4.27 8.82
C LYS A 46 2.90 3.21 9.17
N LYS A 47 2.48 2.01 9.58
CA LYS A 47 3.37 0.88 9.93
C LYS A 47 4.31 0.51 8.77
N TYR A 48 3.80 0.49 7.55
CA TYR A 48 4.54 0.06 6.36
C TYR A 48 5.13 1.20 5.53
N GLY A 49 4.97 2.45 5.96
CA GLY A 49 5.50 3.61 5.25
C GLY A 49 4.95 3.75 3.83
N ILE A 50 3.70 3.33 3.60
CA ILE A 50 3.07 3.38 2.27
C ILE A 50 2.82 4.85 1.91
N LYS A 51 3.35 5.28 0.77
CA LYS A 51 3.20 6.64 0.26
C LYS A 51 2.71 6.59 -1.18
N ARG A 52 1.94 7.61 -1.56
CA ARG A 52 1.65 7.85 -2.97
C ARG A 52 2.96 8.20 -3.65
N GLU A 53 3.27 7.45 -4.70
CA GLU A 53 4.30 7.84 -5.65
C GLU A 53 3.88 9.22 -6.14
N ALA A 54 4.60 10.25 -5.70
CA ALA A 54 4.50 11.54 -6.34
C ALA A 54 4.77 11.28 -7.82
N SER A 55 3.99 11.89 -8.70
CA SER A 55 4.31 11.96 -10.11
C SER A 55 5.62 12.72 -10.24
N ASP A 56 6.74 12.03 -10.03
CA ASP A 56 8.06 12.50 -10.38
C ASP A 56 8.12 12.37 -11.90
N GLY A 57 7.96 13.51 -12.57
CA GLY A 57 8.44 13.65 -13.93
C GLY A 57 9.94 13.33 -13.94
N ASN A 58 10.34 12.46 -14.86
CA ASN A 58 11.71 12.11 -15.21
C ASN A 58 12.45 11.08 -14.32
N ALA A 59 12.26 9.81 -14.67
CA ALA A 59 13.38 8.87 -14.73
C ALA A 59 13.31 8.16 -16.10
N VAL A 60 13.89 8.82 -17.10
CA VAL A 60 14.30 8.19 -18.35
C VAL A 60 15.13 6.94 -18.01
N GLN A 61 14.68 5.79 -18.50
CA GLN A 61 15.54 4.62 -18.66
C GLN A 61 15.52 4.29 -20.15
N THR A 62 16.36 5.02 -20.90
CA THR A 62 16.73 4.68 -22.27
C THR A 62 17.67 3.47 -22.20
N HIS A 63 17.26 2.37 -22.82
CA HIS A 63 18.18 1.37 -23.36
C HIS A 63 18.38 1.64 -24.84
#